data_AF-A0A845VT79-F1
#
_entry.id   AF-A0A845VT79-F1
#
_cell.length_a   1.000
_cell.length_b   1.000
_cell.length_c   1.000
_cell.angle_alpha   90.00
_cell.angle_beta   90.00
_cell.angle_gamma   90.00
#
_symmetry.space_group_name_H-M   'P 1'
#
loop_
_entity.id
_entity.type
_entity.pdbx_description
1 polymer ?
#
loop_
_entity_poly.entity_id
_entity_poly.type
_entity_poly.pdbx_seq_one_letter_code
_entity_poly.pdbx_strand_id
1 'polypeptide(L)'
;MKLRYRGVSYDAEPSLLEVREGEIGGTYRAQNWRVHYPRHMPEPPPVNHLKWRGVSYCTGNATVTNTVADSQPMAKSISTVAAKTSIARHRLQKVLNESRKVHLATMRQTLEHRLEVAKANGDQNLVRLLEDESKQMQPI
;
A
#
# COMPACT_ATOMS: atom_id res chain seq x y z
N MET A 1 -11.88 32.28 14.98
CA MET A 1 -10.94 32.98 14.07
C MET A 1 -10.97 32.27 12.72
N LYS A 2 -11.05 33.01 11.61
CA LYS A 2 -11.01 32.41 10.26
C LYS A 2 -9.59 32.01 9.90
N LEU A 3 -9.41 30.85 9.26
CA LEU A 3 -8.10 30.41 8.78
C LEU A 3 -7.88 30.93 7.36
N ARG A 4 -6.62 31.24 7.03
CA ARG A 4 -6.25 31.77 5.71
C ARG A 4 -5.09 30.97 5.14
N TYR A 5 -5.29 30.39 3.96
CA TYR A 5 -4.24 29.68 3.21
C TYR A 5 -4.19 30.20 1.79
N ARG A 6 -3.00 30.60 1.33
CA ARG A 6 -2.75 31.15 -0.02
C ARG A 6 -3.77 32.22 -0.47
N GLY A 7 -4.09 33.14 0.45
CA GLY A 7 -5.00 34.25 0.17
C GLY A 7 -6.48 33.93 0.32
N VAL A 8 -6.88 32.65 0.32
CA VAL A 8 -8.27 32.21 0.52
C VAL A 8 -8.56 32.06 2.01
N SER A 9 -9.67 32.63 2.46
CA SER A 9 -10.14 32.51 3.84
C SER A 9 -11.20 31.41 3.92
N TYR A 10 -11.10 30.56 4.92
CA TYR A 10 -12.06 29.49 5.19
C TYR A 10 -12.41 29.45 6.67
N ASP A 11 -13.63 29.00 6.94
CA ASP A 11 -14.10 28.76 8.30
C ASP A 11 -13.52 27.42 8.77
N ALA A 12 -12.98 27.42 9.99
CA ALA A 12 -12.38 26.22 10.56
C ALA A 12 -13.50 25.32 11.07
N GLU A 13 -13.79 24.24 10.35
CA GLU A 13 -14.66 23.17 10.84
C GLU A 13 -13.83 22.26 11.78
N PRO A 14 -14.20 22.14 13.06
CA PRO A 14 -13.52 21.22 13.95
C PRO A 14 -13.77 19.78 13.50
N SER A 15 -12.74 18.92 13.55
CA SER A 15 -12.88 17.51 13.24
C SER A 15 -13.84 16.85 14.23
N LEU A 16 -14.89 16.17 13.74
CA LEU A 16 -15.84 15.42 14.57
C LEU A 16 -15.31 14.06 15.04
N LEU A 17 -14.11 13.67 14.60
CA LEU A 17 -13.52 12.38 14.94
C LEU A 17 -12.98 12.38 16.36
N GLU A 18 -13.35 11.37 17.14
CA GLU A 18 -12.77 11.12 18.45
C GLU A 18 -11.29 10.72 18.28
N VAL A 19 -10.39 11.55 18.78
CA VAL A 19 -8.94 11.33 18.74
C VAL A 19 -8.45 10.98 20.13
N ARG A 20 -7.76 9.85 20.27
CA ARG A 20 -7.09 9.50 21.52
C ARG A 20 -5.69 10.08 21.51
N GLU A 21 -5.31 10.78 22.58
CA GLU A 21 -3.91 11.17 22.77
C GLU A 21 -3.06 9.91 22.91
N GLY A 22 -2.09 9.75 22.01
CA GLY A 22 -1.13 8.65 22.08
C GLY A 22 0.06 8.99 22.96
N GLU A 23 0.99 8.04 23.03
CA GLU A 23 2.21 8.17 23.83
C GLU A 23 3.17 9.23 23.26
N ILE A 24 4.08 9.72 24.11
CA ILE A 24 5.10 10.69 23.71
C ILE A 24 6.11 9.99 22.80
N GLY A 25 6.02 10.26 21.50
CA GLY A 25 6.88 9.66 20.47
C GLY A 25 8.29 10.27 20.40
N GLY A 26 8.55 11.33 21.18
CA GLY A 26 9.86 11.97 21.29
C GLY A 26 9.76 13.45 21.64
N THR A 27 10.87 14.17 21.50
CA THR A 27 10.95 15.62 21.70
C THR A 27 11.35 16.32 20.40
N TYR A 28 10.55 17.25 19.93
CA TYR A 28 10.89 18.14 18.82
C TYR A 28 11.07 19.55 19.33
N ARG A 29 12.26 20.15 19.10
CA ARG A 29 12.63 21.50 19.59
C ARG A 29 12.38 21.69 21.10
N ALA A 30 12.79 20.72 21.90
CA ALA A 30 12.59 20.68 23.35
C ALA A 30 11.11 20.62 23.80
N GLN A 31 10.15 20.46 22.88
CA GLN A 31 8.76 20.21 23.20
C GLN A 31 8.41 18.73 22.95
N ASN A 32 7.62 18.13 23.83
CA ASN A 32 7.15 16.76 23.64
C ASN A 32 6.24 16.67 22.42
N TRP A 33 6.59 15.78 21.49
CA TRP A 33 5.76 15.40 20.35
C TRP A 33 4.97 14.15 20.68
N ARG A 34 3.65 14.21 20.44
CA ARG A 34 2.72 13.09 20.64
C ARG A 34 2.13 12.66 19.31
N VAL A 35 2.04 11.35 19.12
CA VAL A 35 1.32 10.81 17.95
C VAL A 35 -0.14 10.71 18.34
N HIS A 36 -0.99 11.46 17.64
CA HIS A 36 -2.44 11.37 17.82
C HIS A 36 -3.00 10.35 16.85
N TYR A 37 -3.69 9.34 17.38
CA TYR A 37 -4.32 8.31 16.55
C TYR A 37 -5.84 8.43 16.67
N PRO A 38 -6.56 8.68 15.54
CA PRO A 38 -8.01 8.64 15.52
C PRO A 38 -8.51 7.28 16.00
N ARG A 39 -9.63 7.23 16.71
CA ARG A 39 -10.18 5.98 17.21
C ARG A 39 -10.42 5.01 16.05
N HIS A 40 -9.82 3.81 16.12
CA HIS A 40 -10.01 2.76 15.13
C HIS A 40 -11.46 2.28 15.18
N MET A 41 -12.26 2.64 14.18
CA MET A 41 -13.55 1.99 13.93
C MET A 41 -13.23 0.71 13.15
N PRO A 42 -13.48 -0.49 13.70
CA PRO A 42 -13.30 -1.71 12.94
C PRO A 42 -14.29 -1.71 11.78
N GLU A 43 -13.79 -1.59 10.55
CA GLU A 43 -14.61 -1.78 9.37
C GLU A 43 -14.92 -3.28 9.23
N PRO A 44 -16.20 -3.65 9.08
CA PRO A 44 -16.53 -5.04 8.83
C PRO A 44 -15.89 -5.48 7.51
N PRO A 45 -15.34 -6.71 7.43
CA PRO A 45 -14.77 -7.21 6.19
C PRO A 45 -15.84 -7.21 5.08
N PRO A 46 -15.50 -6.83 3.84
CA PRO A 46 -16.46 -6.77 2.76
C PRO A 46 -16.99 -8.17 2.44
N VAL A 47 -18.31 -8.32 2.37
CA VAL A 47 -18.96 -9.55 1.94
C VAL A 47 -19.11 -9.53 0.42
N ASN A 48 -18.30 -10.33 -0.27
CA ASN A 48 -18.37 -10.44 -1.73
C ASN A 48 -19.17 -11.68 -2.14
N HIS A 49 -20.21 -11.48 -2.93
CA HIS A 49 -20.96 -12.56 -3.56
C HIS A 49 -20.26 -12.96 -4.87
N LEU A 50 -19.63 -14.13 -4.87
CA LEU A 50 -18.85 -14.64 -6.00
C LEU A 50 -19.51 -15.89 -6.59
N LYS A 51 -19.18 -16.20 -7.85
CA LYS A 51 -19.70 -17.36 -8.57
C LYS A 51 -18.57 -18.06 -9.30
N TRP A 52 -18.37 -19.35 -9.01
CA TRP A 52 -17.41 -20.20 -9.71
C TRP A 52 -18.14 -21.36 -10.39
N ARG A 53 -18.02 -21.47 -11.71
CA ARG A 53 -18.63 -22.54 -12.53
C ARG A 53 -20.12 -22.78 -12.23
N GLY A 54 -20.89 -21.70 -12.05
CA GLY A 54 -22.32 -21.83 -11.74
C GLY A 54 -22.65 -21.85 -10.25
N VAL A 55 -21.69 -22.16 -9.36
CA VAL A 55 -21.89 -22.27 -7.91
C VAL A 55 -21.57 -20.94 -7.23
N SER A 56 -22.54 -20.39 -6.49
CA SER A 56 -22.37 -19.16 -5.70
C SER A 56 -21.72 -19.44 -4.35
N TYR A 57 -20.79 -18.58 -3.95
CA TYR A 57 -20.19 -18.57 -2.62
C TYR A 57 -19.93 -17.13 -2.16
N CYS A 58 -19.81 -16.92 -0.85
CA CYS A 58 -19.58 -15.60 -0.27
C CYS A 58 -18.27 -15.59 0.51
N THR A 59 -17.51 -14.50 0.45
CA THR A 59 -16.34 -14.30 1.33
C THR A 59 -16.73 -13.45 2.53
N GLY A 60 -16.39 -13.89 3.73
CA GLY A 60 -16.72 -13.20 4.99
C GLY A 60 -17.75 -13.99 5.80
N ASN A 61 -17.41 -14.33 7.04
CA ASN A 61 -18.31 -15.04 7.95
C ASN A 61 -19.46 -14.10 8.33
N ALA A 62 -20.60 -14.25 7.68
CA ALA A 62 -21.85 -13.64 8.11
C ALA A 62 -22.33 -14.36 9.38
N THR A 63 -21.73 -14.03 10.54
CA THR A 63 -22.32 -14.39 11.83
C THR A 63 -23.46 -13.42 12.11
N VAL A 64 -24.58 -13.70 11.43
CA VAL A 64 -25.99 -13.58 11.84
C VAL A 64 -26.31 -12.63 13.00
N THR A 65 -27.04 -11.56 12.69
CA THR A 65 -28.35 -11.35 13.33
C THR A 65 -29.40 -11.26 12.23
N ASN A 66 -30.22 -12.30 12.14
CA ASN A 66 -31.37 -12.38 11.27
C ASN A 66 -32.36 -11.26 11.58
N THR A 67 -32.53 -10.31 10.65
CA THR A 67 -33.79 -9.60 10.47
C THR A 67 -34.06 -9.52 8.97
N VAL A 68 -35.08 -10.25 8.57
CA VAL A 68 -35.67 -10.33 7.23
C VAL A 68 -36.20 -8.95 6.84
N ALA A 69 -35.67 -8.35 5.78
CA ALA A 69 -36.37 -7.33 4.99
C ALA A 69 -35.63 -7.10 3.67
N ASP A 70 -36.39 -7.21 2.58
CA ASP A 70 -35.97 -7.04 1.20
C ASP A 70 -35.21 -5.74 0.93
N SER A 71 -34.02 -5.85 0.33
CA SER A 71 -33.40 -4.73 -0.39
C SER A 71 -32.70 -5.24 -1.64
N GLN A 72 -33.25 -4.84 -2.78
CA GLN A 72 -32.83 -5.19 -4.14
C GLN A 72 -31.37 -4.78 -4.43
N PRO A 73 -30.61 -5.53 -5.26
CA PRO A 73 -29.24 -5.19 -5.60
C PRO A 73 -29.19 -4.05 -6.63
N MET A 74 -28.88 -2.84 -6.19
CA MET A 74 -28.62 -1.71 -7.07
C MET A 74 -27.19 -1.82 -7.63
N ALA A 75 -27.06 -2.48 -8.78
CA ALA A 75 -25.81 -2.52 -9.55
C ALA A 75 -25.47 -1.11 -10.06
N LYS A 76 -24.62 -0.37 -9.32
CA LYS A 76 -24.01 0.87 -9.82
C LYS A 76 -22.85 0.49 -10.75
N SER A 77 -23.14 0.58 -12.03
CA SER A 77 -22.21 0.59 -13.16
C SER A 77 -21.07 1.59 -12.94
N ILE A 78 -19.85 1.09 -12.77
CA ILE A 78 -18.63 1.91 -12.83
C ILE A 78 -18.37 2.20 -14.31
N SER A 79 -18.88 3.32 -14.80
CA SER A 79 -18.58 3.80 -16.15
C SER A 79 -17.10 4.14 -16.23
N THR A 80 -16.39 3.35 -17.01
CA THR A 80 -15.00 3.56 -17.44
C THR A 80 -14.83 4.92 -18.09
N VAL A 81 -14.20 5.88 -17.39
CA VAL A 81 -13.65 7.08 -18.03
C VAL A 81 -12.31 6.71 -18.67
N ALA A 82 -12.37 5.89 -19.71
CA ALA A 82 -11.23 5.51 -20.53
C ALA A 82 -11.21 6.36 -21.79
N ALA A 83 -10.44 7.46 -21.76
CA ALA A 83 -9.70 8.03 -22.90
C ALA A 83 -9.44 9.51 -22.65
N LYS A 84 -8.17 9.87 -22.37
CA LYS A 84 -7.49 11.15 -22.75
C LYS A 84 -6.18 11.34 -21.94
N THR A 85 -5.18 10.45 -22.05
CA THR A 85 -3.81 10.73 -21.55
C THR A 85 -2.73 9.80 -22.16
N SER A 86 -2.56 9.74 -23.48
CA SER A 86 -1.45 8.98 -24.09
C SER A 86 -0.07 9.50 -23.62
N ILE A 87 0.09 10.83 -23.53
CA ILE A 87 1.32 11.48 -23.08
C ILE A 87 1.59 11.19 -21.60
N ALA A 88 0.57 11.22 -20.73
CA ALA A 88 0.76 10.91 -19.31
C ALA A 88 1.07 9.43 -19.06
N ARG A 89 0.51 8.51 -19.88
CA ARG A 89 0.86 7.08 -19.84
C ARG A 89 2.32 6.83 -20.23
N HIS A 90 2.81 7.46 -21.30
CA HIS A 90 4.22 7.33 -21.70
C HIS A 90 5.18 7.86 -20.62
N ARG A 91 4.85 9.02 -20.01
CA ARG A 91 5.64 9.56 -18.88
C ARG A 91 5.65 8.61 -17.69
N LEU A 92 4.51 8.02 -17.34
CA LEU A 92 4.42 7.03 -16.27
C LEU A 92 5.24 5.77 -16.59
N GLN A 93 5.13 5.24 -17.80
CA GLN A 93 5.93 4.09 -18.24
C GLN A 93 7.43 4.37 -18.20
N LYS A 94 7.86 5.57 -18.60
CA LYS A 94 9.27 5.99 -18.47
C LYS A 94 9.71 5.95 -17.01
N VAL A 95 8.95 6.55 -16.10
CA VAL A 95 9.27 6.54 -14.66
C VAL A 95 9.32 5.12 -14.10
N LEU A 96 8.38 4.25 -14.48
CA LEU A 96 8.38 2.85 -14.07
C LEU A 96 9.61 2.09 -14.60
N ASN A 97 10.01 2.35 -15.85
CA ASN A 97 11.20 1.75 -16.43
C ASN A 97 12.48 2.23 -15.72
N GLU A 98 12.59 3.51 -15.38
CA GLU A 98 13.72 4.01 -14.61
C GLU A 98 13.75 3.42 -13.19
N SER A 99 12.60 3.33 -12.51
CA SER A 99 12.49 2.68 -11.21
C SER A 99 12.89 1.20 -11.28
N ARG A 100 12.44 0.48 -12.31
CA ARG A 100 12.85 -0.91 -12.56
C ARG A 100 14.36 -1.03 -12.75
N LYS A 101 14.98 -0.14 -13.53
CA LYS A 101 16.45 -0.15 -13.75
C LYS A 101 17.20 0.06 -12.43
N VAL A 102 16.80 1.05 -11.64
CA VAL A 102 17.41 1.34 -10.34
C VAL A 102 17.25 0.14 -9.40
N HIS A 103 16.05 -0.43 -9.31
CA HIS A 103 15.80 -1.59 -8.47
C HIS A 103 16.67 -2.79 -8.85
N LEU A 104 16.81 -3.08 -10.16
CA LEU A 104 17.71 -4.14 -10.65
C LEU A 104 19.18 -3.85 -10.30
N ALA A 105 19.62 -2.59 -10.42
CA ALA A 105 20.98 -2.20 -10.06
C ALA A 105 21.24 -2.38 -8.55
N THR A 106 20.29 -1.99 -7.69
CA THR A 106 20.39 -2.20 -6.24
C THR A 106 20.45 -3.68 -5.91
N MET A 107 19.59 -4.51 -6.51
CA MET A 107 19.62 -5.96 -6.28
C MET A 107 20.98 -6.56 -6.66
N ARG A 108 21.56 -6.17 -7.81
CA ARG A 108 22.90 -6.61 -8.23
C ARG A 108 23.98 -6.21 -7.24
N GLN A 109 24.02 -4.94 -6.85
CA GLN A 109 25.00 -4.44 -5.88
C GLN A 109 24.89 -5.15 -4.53
N THR A 110 23.66 -5.39 -4.05
CA THR A 110 23.46 -6.13 -2.80
C THR A 110 23.89 -7.59 -2.90
N LEU A 111 23.70 -8.23 -4.07
CA LEU A 111 24.11 -9.60 -4.31
C LEU A 111 25.64 -9.68 -4.35
N GLU A 112 26.31 -8.81 -5.11
CA GLU A 112 27.78 -8.72 -5.19
C GLU A 112 28.40 -8.56 -3.80
N HIS A 113 27.90 -7.60 -3.02
CA HIS A 113 28.36 -7.39 -1.65
C HIS A 113 28.17 -8.63 -0.76
N ARG A 114 27.00 -9.28 -0.82
CA ARG A 114 26.75 -10.52 -0.05
C ARG A 114 27.67 -11.65 -0.48
N LEU A 115 28.03 -11.72 -1.76
CA LEU A 115 28.94 -12.71 -2.32
C LEU A 115 30.39 -12.46 -1.84
N GLU A 116 30.82 -11.19 -1.82
CA GLU A 116 32.12 -10.79 -1.26
C GLU A 116 32.23 -11.12 0.24
N VAL A 117 31.19 -10.79 1.02
CA VAL A 117 31.15 -11.12 2.46
C VAL A 117 31.17 -12.63 2.67
N ALA A 118 30.38 -13.40 1.92
CA ALA A 118 30.37 -14.86 2.02
C ALA A 118 31.74 -15.48 1.66
N LYS A 119 32.44 -14.93 0.66
CA LYS A 119 33.80 -15.33 0.29
C LYS A 119 34.80 -15.01 1.39
N ALA A 120 34.72 -13.84 2.01
CA ALA A 120 35.58 -13.44 3.12
C ALA A 120 35.38 -14.34 4.36
N ASN A 121 34.14 -14.74 4.63
CA ASN A 121 33.80 -15.64 5.73
C ASN A 121 34.13 -17.11 5.44
N GLY A 122 34.35 -17.49 4.17
CA GLY A 122 34.62 -18.87 3.76
C GLY A 122 33.38 -19.77 3.65
N ASP A 123 32.18 -19.20 3.62
CA ASP A 123 30.90 -19.93 3.59
C ASP A 123 30.58 -20.47 2.18
N GLN A 124 31.20 -21.59 1.81
CA GLN A 124 31.08 -22.16 0.47
C GLN A 124 29.64 -22.51 0.05
N ASN A 125 28.79 -22.90 1.00
CA ASN A 125 27.38 -23.20 0.70
C ASN A 125 26.60 -21.93 0.30
N LEU A 126 26.84 -20.83 1.03
CA LEU A 126 26.20 -19.53 0.74
C LEU A 126 26.68 -18.96 -0.59
N VAL A 127 27.97 -19.09 -0.91
CA VAL A 127 28.52 -18.67 -2.21
C VAL A 127 27.83 -19.40 -3.36
N ARG A 128 27.64 -20.73 -3.28
CA ARG A 128 26.95 -21.51 -4.33
C ARG A 128 25.51 -21.04 -4.54
N LEU A 129 24.76 -20.83 -3.46
CA LEU A 129 23.38 -20.33 -3.53
C LEU A 129 23.29 -18.96 -4.19
N LEU A 130 24.18 -18.03 -3.81
CA LEU A 130 24.23 -16.69 -4.39
C LEU A 130 24.65 -16.70 -5.88
N GLU A 131 25.54 -17.61 -6.27
CA GLU A 131 25.91 -17.82 -7.67
C GLU A 131 24.73 -18.33 -8.50
N ASP A 132 23.91 -19.23 -7.95
CA ASP A 132 22.70 -19.70 -8.62
C ASP A 132 21.61 -18.62 -8.72
N GLU A 133 21.41 -17.82 -7.67
CA GLU A 133 20.56 -16.61 -7.73
C GLU A 133 21.06 -15.64 -8.81
N SER A 134 22.38 -15.49 -8.95
CA SER A 134 22.97 -14.61 -9.96
C SER A 134 22.68 -15.07 -11.39
N LYS A 135 22.72 -16.39 -11.66
CA LYS A 135 22.37 -16.98 -12.96
C LYS A 135 20.90 -16.78 -13.29
N GLN A 136 20.00 -16.90 -12.31
CA GLN A 136 18.56 -16.71 -12.52
C GLN A 136 18.21 -15.25 -12.88
N MET A 137 19.01 -14.30 -12.40
CA MET A 137 18.80 -12.87 -12.64
C MET A 137 19.42 -12.37 -13.97
N GLN A 138 20.23 -13.19 -14.64
CA GLN A 138 20.68 -12.88 -16.01
C GLN A 138 19.51 -13.13 -16.98
N PRO A 139 19.10 -12.13 -17.78
CA PRO A 139 18.10 -12.38 -18.81
C PRO A 139 18.66 -13.37 -19.84
N ILE A 140 17.84 -14.34 -20.24
CA ILE A 140 18.10 -15.25 -21.38
C ILE A 140 18.23 -14.44 -22.67
#